data_AF-A0A2V7IJN5-F1
#
_entry.id   AF-A0A2V7IJN5-F1
#
_cell.length_a   1.000
_cell.length_b   1.000
_cell.length_c   1.000
_cell.angle_alpha   90.00
_cell.angle_beta   90.00
_cell.angle_gamma   90.00
#
_symmetry.space_group_name_H-M   'P 1'
#
loop_
_entity.id
_entity.type
_entity.pdbx_description
1 polymer ?
#
loop_
_entity_poly.entity_id
_entity_poly.type
_entity_poly.pdbx_seq_one_letter_code
_entity_poly.pdbx_strand_id
1 'polypeptide(L)' 'MEWPACKKCQQGLLIPLSDYGRDGAPITYKAWVCTNPDCGFNIRIDNGEISFGRTIGQSLK' A
#
# COMPACT_ATOMS: atom_id res chain seq x y z
N MET A 1 -14.71 3.78 12.72
CA MET A 1 -14.47 3.52 11.29
C MET A 1 -13.46 2.40 11.23
N GLU A 2 -13.82 1.26 10.65
CA GLU A 2 -12.97 0.07 10.59
C GLU A 2 -12.44 -0.11 9.17
N TRP A 3 -11.21 -0.60 9.03
CA TRP A 3 -10.60 -0.87 7.73
C TRP A 3 -11.20 -2.15 7.12
N PRO A 4 -11.41 -2.20 5.79
CA PRO A 4 -12.00 -3.37 5.17
C PRO A 4 -11.06 -4.57 5.24
N ALA A 5 -11.63 -5.78 5.31
CA ALA A 5 -10.86 -7.01 5.16
C ALA A 5 -10.23 -7.09 3.75
N CYS A 6 -9.02 -7.63 3.68
CA CYS A 6 -8.31 -7.88 2.43
C CYS A 6 -9.05 -8.92 1.60
N LYS A 7 -9.51 -8.53 0.41
CA LYS A 7 -10.29 -9.42 -0.46
C LYS A 7 -9.46 -10.53 -1.12
N LYS A 8 -8.13 -10.43 -1.12
CA LYS A 8 -7.22 -11.46 -1.67
C LYS A 8 -7.07 -12.66 -0.73
N CYS A 9 -6.76 -12.42 0.55
CA CYS A 9 -6.48 -13.50 1.51
C CYS A 9 -7.57 -13.69 2.57
N GLN A 10 -8.46 -12.72 2.78
CA GLN A 10 -9.46 -12.70 3.87
C GLN A 10 -8.88 -12.81 5.30
N GLN A 11 -7.55 -12.76 5.46
CA GLN A 11 -6.84 -12.99 6.73
C GLN A 11 -6.12 -11.72 7.25
N GLY A 12 -6.34 -10.57 6.61
CA GLY A 12 -5.73 -9.30 7.01
C GLY A 12 -6.65 -8.13 6.69
N LEU A 13 -6.28 -6.95 7.16
CA LEU A 13 -6.97 -5.70 6.87
C LEU A 13 -6.29 -4.98 5.71
N LEU A 14 -7.05 -4.23 4.93
CA LEU A 14 -6.55 -3.31 3.91
C LEU A 14 -6.41 -1.93 4.54
N ILE A 15 -5.17 -1.52 4.82
CA ILE A 15 -4.87 -0.25 5.48
C ILE A 15 -4.28 0.77 4.50
N PRO A 16 -4.61 2.06 4.64
CA PRO A 16 -3.97 3.11 3.88
C PRO A 16 -2.58 3.45 4.43
N LEU A 17 -1.62 3.63 3.53
CA LEU A 17 -0.31 4.18 3.83
C LEU A 17 -0.14 5.52 3.09
N SER A 18 0.46 6.46 3.81
CA SER A 18 0.84 7.77 3.30
C SER A 18 2.36 7.83 3.12
N ASP A 19 2.83 8.79 2.34
CA ASP A 19 4.24 8.99 2.03
C ASP A 19 4.55 10.50 1.98
N TYR A 20 5.80 10.85 1.67
CA TYR A 20 6.22 12.22 1.44
C TYR A 20 6.76 12.38 0.01
N GLY A 21 6.32 13.43 -0.65
CA GLY A 21 6.76 13.82 -1.98
C GLY A 21 8.02 14.68 -1.95
N ARG A 22 8.29 15.38 -3.07
CA ARG A 22 9.34 16.39 -3.12
C ARG A 22 9.12 17.45 -2.04
N ASP A 23 10.22 17.94 -1.49
CA ASP A 23 10.25 18.97 -0.45
C ASP A 23 9.44 18.61 0.82
N GLY A 24 9.22 17.31 1.06
CA GLY A 24 8.50 16.83 2.24
C GLY A 24 6.98 17.04 2.18
N ALA A 25 6.41 17.35 1.01
CA ALA A 25 4.98 17.50 0.86
C ALA A 25 4.25 16.18 1.24
N PRO A 26 3.26 16.20 2.14
CA PRO A 26 2.56 14.99 2.53
C PRO A 26 1.72 14.44 1.38
N ILE A 27 1.82 13.13 1.12
CA ILE A 27 1.01 12.40 0.16
C ILE A 27 0.15 11.42 0.94
N THR A 28 -1.13 11.75 1.10
CA THR A 28 -2.09 10.88 1.78
C THR A 28 -2.55 9.76 0.86
N TYR A 29 -2.76 8.57 1.43
CA TYR A 29 -3.36 7.43 0.73
C TYR A 29 -2.60 6.99 -0.54
N LYS A 30 -1.26 7.12 -0.54
CA LYS A 30 -0.40 6.71 -1.65
C LYS A 30 -0.47 5.20 -1.93
N ALA A 31 -0.74 4.41 -0.90
CA ALA A 31 -0.88 2.97 -1.04
C ALA A 31 -1.96 2.40 -0.14
N TRP A 32 -2.52 1.26 -0.54
CA TRP A 32 -3.34 0.38 0.28
C TRP A 32 -2.66 -0.97 0.38
N VAL A 33 -2.45 -1.46 1.59
CA VAL A 33 -1.63 -2.66 1.83
C VAL A 33 -2.37 -3.63 2.74
N CYS A 34 -2.25 -4.93 2.45
CA CYS A 34 -2.73 -5.97 3.35
C CYS A 34 -1.80 -6.11 4.55
N THR A 35 -2.36 -6.14 5.76
CA THR A 35 -1.60 -6.35 7.00
C THR A 35 -1.06 -7.77 7.16
N ASN A 36 -1.52 -8.74 6.37
CA ASN A 36 -0.97 -10.09 6.39
C ASN A 36 0.33 -10.13 5.54
N PRO A 37 1.51 -10.35 6.15
CA PRO A 37 2.79 -10.33 5.45
C PRO A 37 2.90 -11.40 4.35
N ASP A 38 2.26 -12.55 4.52
CA ASP A 38 2.28 -13.65 3.53
C ASP A 38 1.41 -13.34 2.30
N CYS A 39 0.48 -12.38 2.41
CA CYS A 39 -0.43 -12.02 1.34
C CYS A 39 0.25 -11.18 0.25
N GLY A 40 1.10 -10.23 0.67
CA GLY A 40 1.81 -9.27 -0.19
C GLY A 40 0.91 -8.35 -1.03
N PHE A 41 -0.42 -8.40 -0.85
CA PHE A 41 -1.35 -7.60 -1.64
C PHE A 41 -1.20 -6.12 -1.33
N ASN A 42 -1.02 -5.33 -2.37
CA ASN A 42 -0.97 -3.88 -2.28
C ASN A 42 -1.48 -3.23 -3.57
N ILE A 43 -2.02 -2.02 -3.44
CA ILE A 43 -2.39 -1.12 -4.51
C ILE A 43 -1.62 0.17 -4.26
N ARG A 44 -0.90 0.68 -5.27
CA ARG A 44 -0.09 1.90 -5.13
C ARG A 44 -0.39 2.85 -6.29
N ILE A 45 -0.34 4.14 -6.01
CA ILE A 45 -0.41 5.19 -7.03
C ILE A 45 0.90 5.98 -7.06
N ASP A 46 1.49 6.09 -8.25
CA ASP A 46 2.72 6.83 -8.49
C ASP A 46 2.53 7.67 -9.76
N ASN A 47 2.53 9.01 -9.63
CA ASN A 47 2.37 9.96 -10.75
C ASN A 47 1.17 9.67 -11.69
N GLY A 48 0.05 9.21 -11.13
CA GLY A 48 -1.16 8.89 -11.90
C GLY A 48 -1.22 7.46 -12.45
N GLU A 49 -0.14 6.68 -12.31
CA GLU A 49 -0.14 5.25 -12.64
C GLU A 49 -0.55 4.42 -11.42
N ILE A 50 -1.48 3.47 -11.63
CA ILE A 50 -1.94 2.54 -10.59
C ILE A 50 -1.25 1.20 -10.81
N SER A 51 -0.61 0.69 -9.77
CA SER A 51 0.01 -0.64 -9.77
C SER A 51 -0.64 -1.55 -8.73
N PHE A 52 -0.73 -2.83 -9.08
CA PHE A 52 -1.24 -3.90 -8.21
C PHE A 52 -0.15 -4.94 -7.99
N GLY A 53 0.09 -5.32 -6.74
CA GLY A 53 0.74 -6.60 -6.40
C GLY A 53 2.12 -6.85 -7.01
N ARG A 54 2.88 -5.81 -7.37
CA ARG A 54 4.32 -5.99 -7.62
C ARG A 54 4.99 -6.14 -6.27
N THR A 55 5.80 -7.19 -6.10
CA THR A 55 6.71 -7.33 -4.96
C THR A 55 7.60 -6.11 -4.96
N ILE A 56 7.35 -5.14 -4.07
CA ILE A 56 8.27 -4.04 -3.86
C ILE A 56 9.51 -4.72 -3.25
N GLY A 57 10.56 -4.89 -4.05
CA GLY A 57 11.85 -5.36 -3.53
C GLY A 57 12.24 -4.49 -2.34
N GLN A 58 12.90 -5.08 -1.33
CA GLN A 58 13.46 -4.28 -0.25
C GLN A 58 14.33 -3.20 -0.87
N SER A 59 14.00 -1.93 -0.61
CA SER A 59 14.88 -0.81 -0.92
C SER A 59 16.08 -0.95 0.00
N LEU A 60 17.08 -1.73 -0.43
CA LEU A 60 18.39 -1.73 0.19
C LEU A 60 18.95 -0.33 -0.03
N LYS A 61 19.17 0.34 1.10
CA LYS A 61 19.75 1.67 1.18
C LYS A 61 21.19 1.66 0.73
#